data_AF-A0A1H5S851-F1
#
_entry.id   AF-A0A1H5S851-F1
#
_cell.length_a   1.000
_cell.length_b   1.000
_cell.length_c   1.000
_cell.angle_alpha   90.00
_cell.angle_beta   90.00
_cell.angle_gamma   90.00
#
_symmetry.space_group_name_H-M   'P 1'
#
loop_
_entity.id
_entity.type
_entity.pdbx_description
1 polymer ?
#
loop_
_entity_poly.entity_id
_entity_poly.type
_entity_poly.pdbx_seq_one_letter_code
_entity_poly.pdbx_strand_id
1 'polypeptide(L)'
;MPQDRPRSFTELGPELPAGSYQSLGSTGCACLVIPEKEAVAVRMYNQTGPNPGGYSYLDDIRTFGSTVYGCLNVIDLGADRSP
;
A
#
# COMPACT_ATOMS: atom_id res chain seq x y z
N MET A 1 14.78 3.53 -6.77
CA MET A 1 15.03 4.65 -5.84
C MET A 1 13.86 4.70 -4.87
N PRO A 2 14.05 4.48 -3.56
CA PRO A 2 12.99 4.72 -2.57
C PRO A 2 12.65 6.22 -2.60
N GLN A 3 11.36 6.58 -2.48
CA GLN A 3 10.87 7.94 -2.71
C GLN A 3 11.47 8.96 -1.73
N ASP A 4 12.35 9.83 -2.23
CA ASP A 4 13.06 10.90 -1.49
C ASP A 4 12.19 12.17 -1.26
N ARG A 5 10.86 12.00 -1.26
CA ARG A 5 9.87 13.08 -1.09
C ARG A 5 9.18 12.97 0.29
N PRO A 6 8.73 14.08 0.88
CA PRO A 6 7.96 14.03 2.13
C PRO A 6 6.74 13.11 1.96
N ARG A 7 6.49 12.19 2.92
CA ARG A 7 5.47 11.12 2.78
C ARG A 7 4.06 11.62 2.45
N SER A 8 3.70 12.81 2.89
CA SER A 8 2.42 13.44 2.55
C SER A 8 2.24 13.67 1.04
N PHE A 9 3.32 13.69 0.26
CA PHE A 9 3.34 13.87 -1.19
C PHE A 9 3.73 12.61 -1.97
N THR A 10 3.83 11.44 -1.30
CA THR A 10 4.17 10.17 -1.97
C THR A 10 2.95 9.30 -2.21
N GLU A 11 3.15 8.29 -3.05
CA GLU A 11 2.18 7.23 -3.36
C GLU A 11 2.01 6.21 -2.21
N LEU A 12 2.88 6.26 -1.19
CA LEU A 12 2.80 5.40 0.01
C LEU A 12 1.80 5.92 1.06
N GLY A 13 1.56 7.24 1.09
CA GLY A 13 0.75 7.88 2.12
C GLY A 13 1.45 7.98 3.48
N PRO A 14 0.84 8.68 4.45
CA PRO A 14 1.47 8.96 5.74
C PRO A 14 1.37 7.80 6.76
N GLU A 15 0.45 6.87 6.58
CA GLU A 15 0.12 5.83 7.57
C GLU A 15 1.10 4.65 7.59
N LEU A 16 1.81 4.42 6.49
CA LEU A 16 2.77 3.32 6.39
C LEU A 16 4.01 3.57 7.27
N PRO A 17 4.57 2.52 7.91
CA PRO A 17 5.72 2.66 8.79
C PRO A 17 6.98 3.01 8.02
N ALA A 18 7.99 3.50 8.75
CA ALA A 18 9.26 3.86 8.16
C ALA A 18 9.99 2.67 7.53
N GLY A 19 10.66 2.92 6.41
CA GLY A 19 11.29 1.86 5.63
C GLY A 19 10.35 1.09 4.71
N SER A 20 9.04 1.38 4.72
CA SER A 20 8.13 0.86 3.69
C SER A 20 8.50 1.42 2.31
N TYR A 21 8.39 0.59 1.28
CA TYR A 21 8.65 0.99 -0.10
C TYR A 21 7.72 0.26 -1.05
N GLN A 22 7.50 0.86 -2.22
CA GLN A 22 6.68 0.23 -3.25
C GLN A 22 7.27 0.38 -4.64
N SER A 23 6.97 -0.61 -5.48
CA SER A 23 7.18 -0.55 -6.92
C SER A 23 5.82 -0.40 -7.61
N LEU A 24 5.76 0.47 -8.61
CA LEU A 24 4.57 0.77 -9.38
C LEU A 24 4.75 0.26 -10.81
N GLY A 25 3.76 -0.48 -11.31
CA GLY A 25 3.71 -0.89 -12.71
C GLY A 25 3.00 0.14 -13.57
N SER A 26 3.33 0.15 -14.87
CA SER A 26 2.78 1.07 -15.87
C SER A 26 1.26 0.97 -16.02
N THR A 27 0.68 -0.19 -15.70
CA THR A 27 -0.77 -0.46 -15.76
C THR A 27 -1.46 -0.27 -14.40
N GLY A 28 -0.79 0.34 -13.43
CA GLY A 28 -1.34 0.63 -12.10
C GLY A 28 -1.25 -0.52 -11.10
N CYS A 29 -0.60 -1.64 -11.43
CA CYS A 29 -0.26 -2.63 -10.41
C CYS A 29 0.76 -2.07 -9.40
N ALA A 30 0.76 -2.62 -8.19
CA ALA A 30 1.66 -2.19 -7.14
C ALA A 30 2.18 -3.38 -6.34
N CYS A 31 3.46 -3.32 -5.96
CA CYS A 31 4.07 -4.23 -5.00
C CYS A 31 4.54 -3.39 -3.82
N LEU A 32 3.89 -3.54 -2.67
CA LEU A 32 4.17 -2.84 -1.43
C LEU A 32 4.91 -3.78 -0.48
N VAL A 33 6.05 -3.32 0.04
CA VAL A 33 6.82 -4.02 1.07
C VAL A 33 6.76 -3.22 2.36
N ILE A 34 6.39 -3.90 3.45
CA ILE A 34 6.32 -3.34 4.81
C ILE A 34 7.26 -4.16 5.69
N PRO A 35 8.55 -3.79 5.79
CA PRO A 35 9.54 -4.58 6.53
C PRO A 35 9.19 -4.79 8.00
N GLU A 36 8.63 -3.78 8.67
CA GLU A 36 8.21 -3.86 10.08
C GLU A 36 7.18 -4.97 10.34
N LYS A 37 6.38 -5.32 9.33
CA LYS A 37 5.33 -6.34 9.42
C LYS A 37 5.71 -7.66 8.74
N GLU A 38 6.96 -7.79 8.28
CA GLU A 38 7.45 -8.93 7.50
C GLU A 38 6.52 -9.30 6.32
N ALA A 39 5.89 -8.27 5.72
CA ALA A 39 4.79 -8.47 4.78
C ALA A 39 5.09 -7.84 3.42
N VAL A 40 4.61 -8.54 2.38
CA VAL A 40 4.54 -8.03 1.01
C VAL A 40 3.09 -8.13 0.55
N ALA A 41 2.55 -7.02 0.07
CA ALA A 41 1.20 -6.94 -0.48
C ALA A 41 1.26 -6.54 -1.96
N VAL A 42 0.47 -7.23 -2.79
CA VAL A 42 0.45 -7.00 -4.22
C VAL A 42 -0.96 -6.61 -4.66
N ARG A 43 -1.06 -5.50 -5.39
CA ARG A 43 -2.28 -5.08 -6.07
C ARG A 43 -2.16 -5.33 -7.56
N MET A 44 -3.09 -6.11 -8.10
CA MET A 44 -3.21 -6.41 -9.54
C MET A 44 -4.60 -6.03 -10.03
N TYR A 45 -4.70 -5.65 -11.30
CA TYR A 45 -5.95 -5.36 -11.97
C TYR A 45 -6.22 -6.38 -13.06
N ASN A 46 -7.47 -6.81 -13.16
CA ASN A 46 -8.01 -7.50 -14.34
C ASN A 46 -8.84 -6.53 -15.20
N GLN A 47 -8.38 -5.29 -15.31
CA GLN A 47 -9.07 -4.24 -16.05
C GLN A 47 -8.71 -4.31 -17.54
N THR A 48 -9.71 -4.30 -18.41
CA THR A 48 -9.54 -4.36 -19.88
C THR A 48 -9.75 -3.00 -20.58
N GLY A 49 -9.92 -1.92 -19.80
CA GLY A 49 -10.21 -0.57 -20.30
C GLY A 49 -9.56 0.53 -19.46
N PRO A 50 -9.84 1.81 -19.75
CA PRO A 50 -9.36 2.93 -18.95
C PRO A 50 -10.07 3.00 -17.60
N ASN A 51 -9.44 3.68 -16.63
CA ASN A 51 -10.09 4.00 -15.36
C ASN A 51 -11.35 4.85 -15.59
N PRO A 52 -12.39 4.70 -14.75
CA PRO A 52 -13.61 5.50 -14.87
C PRO A 52 -13.32 7.00 -14.68
N GLY A 53 -14.21 7.84 -15.23
CA GLY A 53 -14.12 9.29 -15.05
C GLY A 53 -14.14 9.68 -13.57
N GLY A 54 -13.24 10.57 -13.16
CA GLY A 54 -13.10 11.00 -11.77
C GLY A 54 -12.23 10.08 -10.89
N TYR A 55 -11.64 9.03 -11.44
CA TYR A 55 -10.71 8.17 -10.70
C TYR A 55 -9.43 8.91 -10.28
N SER A 56 -9.14 8.92 -8.98
CA SER A 56 -7.90 9.46 -8.42
C SER A 56 -6.93 8.33 -8.11
N TYR A 57 -5.91 8.17 -8.97
CA TYR A 57 -4.88 7.14 -8.78
C TYR A 57 -4.13 7.30 -7.45
N LEU A 58 -3.84 8.54 -7.06
CA LEU A 58 -3.10 8.83 -5.81
C LEU A 58 -3.91 8.44 -4.58
N ASP A 59 -5.22 8.72 -4.56
CA ASP A 59 -6.04 8.35 -3.41
C ASP A 59 -6.24 6.84 -3.33
N ASP A 60 -6.43 6.18 -4.47
CA ASP A 60 -6.56 4.73 -4.55
C ASP A 60 -5.29 3.99 -4.08
N ILE A 61 -4.10 4.39 -4.55
CA ILE A 61 -2.86 3.73 -4.14
C ILE A 61 -2.53 3.93 -2.67
N ARG A 62 -2.85 5.11 -2.12
CA ARG A 62 -2.71 5.39 -0.68
C ARG A 62 -3.68 4.57 0.14
N THR A 63 -4.93 4.46 -0.32
CA THR A 63 -5.99 3.66 0.33
C THR A 63 -5.62 2.18 0.35
N PHE A 64 -5.00 1.67 -0.72
CA PHE A 64 -4.45 0.32 -0.73
C PHE A 64 -3.41 0.12 0.37
N GLY A 65 -2.43 1.03 0.48
CA GLY A 65 -1.39 0.96 1.50
C GLY A 65 -1.94 1.02 2.93
N SER A 66 -2.81 1.99 3.22
CA SER A 66 -3.44 2.12 4.54
C SER A 66 -4.27 0.90 4.92
N THR A 67 -5.05 0.38 3.97
CA THR A 67 -5.88 -0.81 4.20
C THR A 67 -5.03 -2.03 4.54
N VAL A 68 -3.96 -2.29 3.76
CA VAL A 68 -3.04 -3.40 4.04
C VAL A 68 -2.44 -3.27 5.44
N TYR A 69 -1.93 -2.09 5.79
CA TYR A 69 -1.32 -1.87 7.10
C TYR A 69 -2.32 -1.99 8.25
N GLY A 70 -3.53 -1.47 8.07
CA GLY A 70 -4.64 -1.66 9.02
C GLY A 70 -4.97 -3.13 9.25
N CYS A 71 -5.06 -3.94 8.19
CA CYS A 71 -5.30 -5.38 8.31
C CYS A 71 -4.19 -6.11 9.06
N LEU A 72 -2.92 -5.79 8.77
CA LEU A 72 -1.77 -6.40 9.47
C LEU A 72 -1.77 -6.07 10.96
N ASN A 73 -2.10 -4.83 11.34
CA ASN A 73 -2.23 -4.45 12.76
C ASN A 73 -3.32 -5.24 13.50
N VAL A 74 -4.43 -5.59 12.83
CA VAL A 74 -5.48 -6.43 13.44
C VAL A 74 -5.00 -7.86 13.62
N ILE A 75 -4.23 -8.40 12.67
CA ILE A 75 -3.65 -9.74 12.75
C ILE A 75 -2.70 -9.84 13.96
N ASP A 76 -1.84 -8.85 14.15
CA ASP A 76 -0.91 -8.81 15.28
C ASP A 76 -1.66 -8.80 16.64
N LEU A 77 -2.74 -8.02 16.75
CA LEU A 77 -3.62 -7.99 17.92
C LEU A 77 -4.36 -9.31 18.17
N GLY A 78 -4.58 -10.10 17.12
CA GLY A 78 -5.17 -11.44 17.22
C GLY A 78 -4.15 -12.50 17.65
N ALA A 79 -2.90 -12.37 17.22
CA ALA A 79 -1.81 -13.29 17.57
C ALA A 79 -1.42 -13.20 19.05
N ASP A 80 -1.40 -11.98 19.63
CA ASP A 80 -1.17 -11.70 21.06
C ASP A 80 -2.26 -12.26 21.99
N ARG A 81 -3.39 -12.72 21.43
CA ARG A 81 -4.51 -13.31 22.20
C ARG A 81 -4.53 -14.84 22.17
N SER A 82 -3.46 -15.47 21.68
CA SER A 82 -3.31 -16.94 21.72
C SER A 82 -2.76 -17.35 23.09
N PRO A 83 -3.41 -18.28 23.84
CA PRO A 83 -3.02 -18.67 25.19
C PRO A 83 -1.71 -19.47 25.26
#